data_AF-A0A285JWC6-F1
#
_entry.id   AF-A0A285JWC6-F1
#
_cell.length_a   1.000
_cell.length_b   1.000
_cell.length_c   1.000
_cell.angle_alpha   90.00
_cell.angle_beta   90.00
_cell.angle_gamma   90.00
#
_symmetry.space_group_name_H-M   'P 1'
#
loop_
_entity.id
_entity.type
_entity.pdbx_description
1 polymer ?
#
loop_
_entity_poly.entity_id
_entity_poly.type
_entity_poly.pdbx_seq_one_letter_code
_entity_poly.pdbx_strand_id
1 'polypeptide(L)' 'MWPDDPGTSKGSDLAMSIADRLRRRRMINRENRAIDRAWMSAPTQSMRDEIALMAQRRNF' A
#
# COMPACT_ATOMS: atom_id res chain seq x y z
N MET A 1 -35.70 -24.08 13.04
CA MET A 1 -35.81 -23.05 14.10
C MET A 1 -34.42 -22.46 14.28
N TRP A 2 -34.12 -21.39 13.55
CA TRP A 2 -32.87 -20.64 13.66
C TRP A 2 -33.12 -19.49 14.64
N PRO A 3 -32.35 -19.32 15.71
CA PRO A 3 -32.46 -18.12 16.51
C PRO A 3 -31.61 -17.01 15.87
N ASP A 4 -32.27 -15.90 15.58
CA ASP A 4 -31.65 -14.60 15.32
C ASP A 4 -30.84 -14.18 16.56
N ASP A 5 -29.54 -13.92 16.39
CA ASP A 5 -28.70 -13.35 17.45
C ASP A 5 -28.36 -11.88 17.08
N PRO A 6 -28.91 -10.89 17.80
CA PRO A 6 -28.73 -9.49 17.49
C PRO A 6 -27.46 -8.95 18.15
N GLY A 7 -26.56 -8.42 17.32
CA GLY A 7 -25.55 -7.47 17.78
C GLY A 7 -24.19 -8.09 18.07
N THR A 8 -23.37 -8.22 17.02
CA THR A 8 -21.92 -8.18 17.19
C THR A 8 -21.32 -7.28 16.11
N SER A 9 -21.40 -5.96 16.34
CA SER A 9 -20.59 -4.97 15.63
C SER A 9 -19.14 -5.00 16.13
N LYS A 10 -18.47 -6.16 16.02
CA LYS A 10 -17.04 -6.33 16.37
C LYS A 10 -16.27 -7.17 15.33
N GLY A 11 -16.74 -7.20 14.09
CA GLY A 11 -16.13 -7.98 13.01
C GLY A 11 -15.29 -7.18 12.00
N SER A 12 -15.33 -5.84 12.03
CA SER A 12 -14.73 -5.00 10.98
C SER A 12 -13.21 -4.83 11.12
N ASP A 13 -12.62 -5.09 12.28
CA ASP A 13 -11.27 -4.58 12.59
C ASP A 13 -10.17 -5.64 12.54
N LEU A 14 -10.51 -6.93 12.66
CA LEU A 14 -9.54 -8.04 12.64
C LEU A 14 -9.42 -8.74 11.30
N ALA A 15 -10.38 -8.55 10.39
CA ALA A 15 -10.41 -9.16 9.09
C ALA A 15 -9.72 -8.27 8.03
N MET A 16 -8.50 -7.80 8.29
CA MET A 16 -7.59 -7.54 7.16
C MET A 16 -7.30 -8.91 6.54
N SER A 17 -8.15 -9.31 5.59
CA SER A 17 -8.11 -10.62 4.95
C SER A 17 -6.70 -10.89 4.44
N ILE A 18 -6.25 -12.15 4.48
CA ILE A 18 -4.99 -12.57 3.85
C ILE A 18 -4.92 -12.06 2.40
N ALA A 19 -6.07 -12.00 1.72
CA ALA A 19 -6.21 -11.42 0.39
C ALA A 19 -5.86 -9.92 0.35
N ASP A 20 -6.32 -9.13 1.34
CA ASP A 20 -6.02 -7.70 1.42
C ASP A 20 -4.56 -7.43 1.79
N ARG A 21 -3.99 -8.25 2.66
CA ARG A 21 -2.55 -8.22 2.95
C ARG A 21 -1.73 -8.50 1.69
N LEU A 22 -2.14 -9.48 0.87
CA LEU A 22 -1.50 -9.80 -0.40
C LEU A 22 -1.67 -8.69 -1.44
N ARG A 23 -2.87 -8.10 -1.55
CA ARG A 23 -3.15 -6.95 -2.43
C ARG A 23 -2.26 -5.76 -2.06
N ARG A 24 -2.19 -5.42 -0.77
CA ARG A 24 -1.33 -4.35 -0.24
C ARG A 24 0.14 -4.61 -0.55
N ARG A 25 0.62 -5.83 -0.34
CA ARG A 25 2.01 -6.22 -0.67
C ARG A 25 2.29 -6.10 -2.17
N ARG A 26 1.37 -6.51 -3.04
CA ARG A 26 1.52 -6.37 -4.50
C ARG A 26 1.54 -4.90 -4.93
N MET A 27 0.73 -4.06 -4.31
CA MET A 27 0.70 -2.61 -4.56
C MET A 27 2.06 -2.01 -4.21
N ILE A 28 2.56 -2.23 -2.98
CA ILE A 28 3.89 -1.76 -2.54
C ILE A 28 4.99 -2.23 -3.50
N ASN A 29 4.98 -3.51 -3.89
CA ASN A 29 5.98 -4.03 -4.82
C ASN A 29 5.93 -3.36 -6.21
N ARG A 30 4.74 -3.02 -6.71
CA ARG A 30 4.59 -2.31 -7.99
C ARG A 30 5.12 -0.88 -7.88
N GLU A 31 4.84 -0.22 -6.77
CA GLU A 31 5.29 1.14 -6.51
C GLU A 31 6.80 1.22 -6.36
N ASN A 32 7.41 0.31 -5.60
CA ASN A 32 8.86 0.21 -5.47
C ASN A 32 9.52 0.05 -6.84
N ARG A 33 9.00 -0.84 -7.70
CA ARG A 33 9.51 -1.00 -9.07
C ARG A 33 9.36 0.27 -9.92
N ALA A 34 8.30 1.06 -9.71
CA ALA A 34 8.12 2.32 -10.42
C ALA A 34 9.16 3.35 -9.96
N ILE A 35 9.42 3.42 -8.65
CA ILE A 35 10.47 4.27 -8.07
C ILE A 35 11.84 3.87 -8.57
N ASP A 36 12.18 2.57 -8.55
CA ASP A 36 13.46 2.06 -9.04
C ASP A 36 13.70 2.43 -10.52
N ARG A 37 12.67 2.28 -11.36
CA ARG A 37 12.76 2.69 -12.77
C ARG A 37 12.96 4.20 -12.92
N ALA A 38 12.22 5.00 -12.15
CA ALA A 38 12.35 6.44 -12.17
C ALA A 38 13.78 6.86 -11.78
N TRP A 39 14.32 6.26 -10.71
CA TRP A 39 15.69 6.46 -10.25
C TRP A 39 16.72 6.12 -11.34
N MET A 40 16.58 4.99 -12.01
CA MET A 40 17.50 4.57 -13.08
C MET A 40 17.39 5.45 -14.33
N SER A 41 16.21 6.00 -14.61
CA SER A 41 16.00 6.92 -15.73
C SER A 41 16.41 8.37 -15.44
N ALA A 42 16.76 8.70 -14.20
CA ALA A 42 16.99 10.08 -13.78
C ALA A 42 18.36 10.61 -14.24
N PRO A 43 18.40 11.54 -15.22
CA PRO A 43 19.66 12.01 -15.81
C PRO A 43 20.40 12.98 -14.89
N THR A 44 19.71 13.67 -13.98
CA THR A 44 20.28 14.70 -13.10
C THR A 44 20.04 14.39 -11.63
N GLN A 45 20.88 14.96 -10.76
CA GLN A 45 20.73 14.80 -9.32
C GLN A 45 19.43 15.44 -8.81
N SER A 46 19.08 16.63 -9.30
CA SER A 46 17.81 17.31 -8.96
C SER A 46 16.59 16.41 -9.21
N MET A 47 16.58 15.67 -10.32
CA MET A 47 15.47 14.76 -10.64
C MET A 47 15.42 13.55 -9.70
N ARG A 48 16.57 13.04 -9.24
CA ARG A 48 16.63 11.98 -8.21
C ARG A 48 16.10 12.49 -6.86
N ASP A 49 16.44 13.72 -6.49
CA ASP A 49 15.97 14.34 -5.25
C ASP A 49 14.45 14.54 -5.29
N GLU A 50 13.89 14.96 -6.42
CA GLU A 50 12.44 15.03 -6.64
C GLU A 50 11.75 13.66 -6.50
N ILE A 51 12.31 12.60 -7.09
CA ILE A 51 11.78 11.24 -6.95
C ILE A 51 11.82 10.78 -5.49
N ALA A 52 12.89 11.10 -4.75
CA ALA A 52 13.00 10.79 -3.32
C ALA A 52 11.92 11.50 -2.48
N LEU A 53 11.66 12.78 -2.76
CA LEU A 53 10.60 13.55 -2.10
C LEU A 53 9.21 12.96 -2.40
N MET A 54 8.95 12.59 -3.66
CA MET A 54 7.68 11.96 -4.05
C MET A 54 7.49 10.59 -3.40
N ALA A 55 8.56 9.79 -3.26
CA ALA A 55 8.50 8.50 -2.59
C ALA A 55 8.22 8.63 -1.08
N GLN A 56 8.82 9.62 -0.42
CA GLN A 56 8.63 9.86 1.02
C GLN A 56 7.22 10.35 1.37
N ARG A 57 6.61 11.21 0.53
CA ARG A 57 5.26 11.76 0.76
C ARG A 57 4.14 10.72 0.74
N ARG A 58 4.40 9.50 0.27
CA ARG A 58 3.39 8.43 0.14
C ARG A 58 3.19 7.59 1.40
N ASN A 59 4.04 7.74 2.42
CA ASN A 59 3.97 6.97 3.66
C ASN A 59 3.05 7.58 4.75
N PHE A 60 2.29 8.63 4.45
CA PHE A 60 1.31 9.24 5.35
C PHE A 60 -0.13 8.91 4.93
#